data_AF-A0A1M6GKR3-F1
#
_entry.id   AF-A0A1M6GKR3-F1
#
_cell.length_a   1.000
_cell.length_b   1.000
_cell.length_c   1.000
_cell.angle_alpha   90.00
_cell.angle_beta   90.00
_cell.angle_gamma   90.00
#
_symmetry.space_group_name_H-M   'P 1'
#
loop_
_entity.id
_entity.type
_entity.pdbx_description
1 polymer ?
#
loop_
_entity_poly.entity_id
_entity_poly.type
_entity_poly.pdbx_seq_one_letter_code
_entity_poly.pdbx_strand_id
1 'polypeptide(L)'
;MNPGELNCRITLQQETKVPDGQGGYATAYAPRSIVWAKVITVTAKTTDQYEQMVPEILHRIIIRYRRNVAVTDRIQYGSRVFEQIGPPIDEGEKHAFLRLECREVVADAADD
;
A
#
# COMPACT_ATOMS: atom_id res chain seq x y z
N MET A 1 -4.25 -19.08 -6.12
CA MET A 1 -5.28 -18.05 -5.90
C MET A 1 -6.24 -18.07 -7.06
N ASN A 2 -7.55 -17.95 -6.80
CA ASN A 2 -8.56 -17.94 -7.85
C ASN A 2 -8.80 -16.49 -8.31
N PRO A 3 -8.79 -16.18 -9.62
CA PRO A 3 -8.95 -14.80 -10.10
C PRO A 3 -10.31 -14.17 -9.74
N GLY A 4 -11.33 -14.99 -9.47
CA GLY A 4 -12.64 -14.55 -9.00
C GLY A 4 -12.66 -14.01 -7.56
N GLU A 5 -11.53 -14.12 -6.82
CA GLU A 5 -11.43 -13.59 -5.46
C GLU A 5 -11.13 -12.08 -5.40
N LEU A 6 -10.77 -11.46 -6.52
CA LEU A 6 -10.60 -10.00 -6.61
C LEU A 6 -11.99 -9.34 -6.68
N ASN A 7 -12.40 -8.69 -5.60
CA ASN A 7 -13.79 -8.28 -5.37
C ASN A 7 -13.98 -6.76 -5.24
N CYS A 8 -12.90 -5.96 -5.24
CA CYS A 8 -12.99 -4.50 -5.16
C CYS A 8 -12.07 -3.80 -6.17
N ARG A 9 -12.25 -2.49 -6.32
CA ARG A 9 -11.37 -1.63 -7.11
C ARG A 9 -10.52 -0.76 -6.21
N ILE A 10 -9.23 -0.67 -6.52
CA ILE A 10 -8.28 0.24 -5.86
C ILE A 10 -7.57 1.09 -6.91
N THR A 11 -7.08 2.25 -6.48
CA THR A 11 -6.22 3.11 -7.29
C THR A 11 -4.79 2.94 -6.84
N LEU A 12 -3.91 2.55 -7.76
CA LEU A 12 -2.46 2.65 -7.56
C LEU A 12 -2.06 4.10 -7.79
N GLN A 13 -1.40 4.70 -6.79
CA GLN A 13 -0.86 6.05 -6.85
C GLN A 13 0.67 5.97 -6.91
N GLN A 14 1.26 6.65 -7.89
CA GLN A 14 2.70 6.71 -8.05
C GLN A 14 3.27 7.87 -7.24
N GLU A 15 4.38 7.61 -6.55
CA GLU A 15 5.16 8.67 -5.91
C GLU A 15 5.80 9.59 -6.96
N THR A 16 5.64 10.89 -6.77
CA THR A 16 6.16 11.95 -7.62
C THR A 16 6.83 13.02 -6.77
N LYS A 17 7.89 13.63 -7.29
CA LYS A 17 8.57 14.74 -6.64
C LYS A 17 8.11 16.05 -7.27
N VAL A 18 7.58 16.95 -6.46
CA VAL A 18 7.09 18.27 -6.89
C VAL A 18 8.00 19.34 -6.29
N PRO A 19 8.53 20.29 -7.08
CA PRO A 19 9.34 21.38 -6.56
C PRO A 19 8.59 22.16 -5.48
N ASP A 20 9.25 22.45 -4.35
CA ASP A 20 8.63 23.15 -3.21
C ASP A 20 8.77 24.68 -3.25
N GLY A 21 9.42 25.21 -4.31
CA GLY A 21 9.66 26.64 -4.49
C GLY A 21 10.82 27.21 -3.66
N GLN A 22 11.49 26.40 -2.83
CA GLN A 22 12.60 26.80 -1.94
C GLN A 22 13.91 26.07 -2.28
N GLY A 23 13.95 25.41 -3.45
CA GLY A 23 15.10 24.63 -3.90
C GLY A 23 15.08 23.16 -3.48
N GLY A 24 14.01 22.70 -2.83
CA GLY A 24 13.76 21.31 -2.48
C GLY A 24 12.62 20.68 -3.29
N TYR A 25 12.19 19.50 -2.83
CA TYR A 25 11.08 18.74 -3.42
C TYR A 25 10.17 18.21 -2.32
N ALA A 26 8.86 18.35 -2.53
CA ALA A 26 7.83 17.68 -1.77
C ALA A 26 7.44 16.35 -2.43
N THR A 27 7.05 15.37 -1.62
CA THR A 27 6.49 14.10 -2.10
C THR A 27 5.00 14.28 -2.36
N ALA A 28 4.57 13.97 -3.58
CA ALA A 28 3.17 13.95 -3.98
C ALA A 28 2.80 12.59 -4.61
N TYR A 29 1.53 12.22 -4.53
CA TYR A 29 1.05 10.94 -5.05
C TYR A 29 0.03 11.17 -6.17
N ALA A 30 0.37 10.76 -7.38
CA ALA A 30 -0.49 10.91 -8.55
C ALA A 30 -1.22 9.60 -8.87
N PRO A 31 -2.54 9.61 -9.14
CA PRO A 31 -3.26 8.41 -9.54
C PRO A 31 -2.72 7.89 -10.87
N ARG A 32 -2.33 6.61 -10.90
CA ARG A 32 -1.72 5.96 -12.07
C ARG A 32 -2.66 4.99 -12.76
N SER A 33 -3.35 4.12 -11.99
CA SER A 33 -4.29 3.17 -12.58
C SER A 33 -5.28 2.61 -11.57
N ILE A 34 -6.48 2.27 -12.04
CA ILE A 34 -7.52 1.59 -11.25
C ILE A 34 -7.52 0.10 -11.59
N VAL A 35 -7.39 -0.75 -10.57
CA VAL A 35 -7.23 -2.21 -10.74
C VAL A 35 -8.17 -2.99 -9.83
N TRP A 36 -8.47 -4.24 -10.22
CA TRP A 36 -9.15 -5.19 -9.35
C TRP A 36 -8.20 -5.67 -8.25
N ALA A 37 -8.72 -5.75 -7.04
CA ALA A 37 -7.98 -6.17 -5.86
C ALA A 37 -8.81 -7.03 -4.91
N LYS A 38 -8.11 -7.72 -4.01
CA LYS A 38 -8.64 -8.30 -2.77
C LYS A 38 -7.89 -7.68 -1.61
N VAL A 39 -8.59 -7.04 -0.68
CA VAL A 39 -8.00 -6.43 0.52
C VAL A 39 -8.30 -7.32 1.72
N ILE A 40 -7.27 -7.74 2.42
CA ILE A 40 -7.35 -8.62 3.59
C ILE A 40 -6.68 -7.90 4.76
N THR A 41 -7.40 -7.74 5.88
CA THR A 41 -6.79 -7.23 7.11
C THR A 41 -6.01 -8.35 7.79
N VAL A 42 -4.77 -8.07 8.16
CA VAL A 42 -3.88 -8.98 8.87
C VAL A 42 -3.41 -8.27 10.13
N THR A 43 -3.79 -8.77 11.30
CA THR A 43 -3.26 -8.23 12.55
C THR A 43 -1.86 -8.79 12.77
N ALA A 44 -0.86 -7.91 12.87
CA ALA A 44 0.49 -8.29 13.30
C ALA A 44 0.70 -7.84 14.74
N LYS A 45 1.28 -8.73 15.56
CA LYS A 45 1.84 -8.36 16.85
C LYS A 45 3.34 -8.20 16.65
N THR A 46 3.81 -6.95 16.64
CA THR A 46 5.25 -6.68 16.59
C THR A 46 5.76 -6.55 18.02
N THR A 47 6.77 -7.35 18.37
CA THR A 47 7.48 -7.21 19.64
C THR A 47 8.61 -6.21 19.42
N ASP A 48 8.46 -5.00 19.92
CA ASP A 48 9.58 -4.05 19.98
C ASP A 48 10.50 -4.40 21.15
N GLN A 49 11.80 -4.06 21.04
CA GLN A 49 12.86 -4.47 21.98
C GLN A 49 12.74 -3.83 23.38
N TYR A 50 11.70 -3.02 23.62
CA TYR A 50 11.40 -2.37 24.88
C TYR A 50 9.90 -2.49 25.21
N GLU A 51 9.48 -3.68 25.66
CA GLU A 51 8.29 -4.00 26.50
C GLU A 51 6.93 -3.29 26.25
N GLN A 52 6.60 -2.87 25.03
CA GLN A 52 5.21 -2.57 24.65
C GLN A 52 4.83 -3.30 23.36
N MET A 53 3.93 -4.28 23.47
CA MET A 53 3.27 -4.86 22.30
C MET A 53 2.28 -3.85 21.74
N VAL A 54 2.67 -3.12 20.70
CA VAL A 54 1.72 -2.32 19.92
C VAL A 54 1.13 -3.23 18.85
N PRO A 55 -0.19 -3.53 18.90
CA PRO A 55 -0.83 -4.23 17.80
C PRO A 55 -0.84 -3.31 16.57
N GLU A 56 -0.16 -3.72 15.51
CA GLU A 56 -0.20 -3.01 14.23
C GLU A 56 -1.19 -3.72 13.30
N ILE A 57 -2.14 -2.97 12.77
CA ILE A 57 -3.07 -3.48 11.77
C ILE A 57 -2.40 -3.35 10.41
N LEU A 58 -2.04 -4.50 9.84
CA LEU A 58 -1.51 -4.59 8.48
C LEU A 58 -2.62 -5.01 7.52
N HIS A 59 -2.36 -4.80 6.24
CA HIS A 59 -3.24 -5.13 5.15
C HIS A 59 -2.48 -5.84 4.04
N ARG A 60 -2.98 -7.00 3.67
CA ARG A 60 -2.55 -7.73 2.50
C ARG A 60 -3.46 -7.37 1.34
N ILE A 61 -2.91 -6.67 0.36
CA ILE A 61 -3.62 -6.29 -0.85
C ILE A 61 -3.10 -7.14 -2.00
N ILE A 62 -4.00 -7.89 -2.64
CA ILE A 62 -3.64 -8.75 -3.76
C ILE A 62 -4.25 -8.19 -5.04
N ILE A 63 -3.42 -8.03 -6.06
CA ILE A 63 -3.81 -7.55 -7.39
C ILE A 63 -3.28 -8.53 -8.46
N ARG A 64 -3.74 -8.37 -9.71
CA ARG A 64 -3.08 -9.06 -10.84
C ARG A 64 -1.65 -8.54 -11.01
N TYR A 65 -0.77 -9.41 -11.48
CA TYR A 65 0.64 -9.09 -11.68
C TYR A 65 0.87 -7.87 -12.58
N ARG A 66 1.82 -7.01 -12.18
CA ARG A 66 2.22 -5.79 -12.89
C ARG A 66 3.68 -5.45 -12.58
N ARG A 67 4.54 -5.31 -13.60
CA ARG A 67 5.98 -5.04 -13.38
C ARG A 67 6.26 -3.71 -12.68
N ASN A 68 5.45 -2.68 -12.96
CA ASN A 68 5.74 -1.32 -12.54
C ASN A 68 4.97 -0.98 -11.27
N VAL A 69 5.13 -1.72 -10.17
CA VAL A 69 4.60 -1.31 -8.86
C VAL A 69 5.83 -1.12 -7.96
N ALA A 70 6.06 0.11 -7.52
CA ALA A 70 7.20 0.41 -6.64
C ALA A 70 6.76 0.30 -5.18
N VAL A 71 7.69 0.00 -4.27
CA VAL A 71 7.41 0.03 -2.81
C VAL A 71 6.98 1.42 -2.32
N THR A 72 7.39 2.48 -3.01
CA THR A 72 6.99 3.86 -2.70
C THR A 72 5.60 4.21 -3.23
N ASP A 73 4.99 3.38 -4.09
CA ASP A 73 3.63 3.61 -4.56
C ASP A 73 2.63 3.44 -3.40
N ARG A 74 1.59 4.28 -3.39
CA ARG A 74 0.46 4.17 -2.46
C ARG A 74 -0.72 3.46 -3.10
N ILE A 75 -1.57 2.89 -2.25
CA ILE A 75 -2.81 2.25 -2.64
C ILE A 75 -3.97 3.04 -2.04
N GLN A 76 -4.89 3.50 -2.87
CA GLN A 76 -6.11 4.16 -2.42
C GLN A 76 -7.31 3.23 -2.60
N TYR A 77 -8.10 3.06 -1.54
CA TYR A 77 -9.36 2.32 -1.54
C TYR A 77 -10.46 3.16 -0.89
N GLY A 78 -11.29 3.81 -1.72
CA GLY A 78 -12.25 4.81 -1.22
C GLY A 78 -11.52 5.98 -0.57
N SER A 79 -11.82 6.25 0.70
CA SER A 79 -11.14 7.26 1.53
C SER A 79 -9.87 6.76 2.21
N ARG A 80 -9.62 5.44 2.18
CA ARG A 80 -8.48 4.82 2.87
C ARG A 80 -7.25 4.84 1.98
N VAL A 81 -6.10 5.12 2.56
CA VAL A 81 -4.80 5.14 1.89
C VAL A 81 -3.87 4.15 2.59
N PHE A 82 -3.16 3.35 1.81
CA PHE A 82 -2.21 2.37 2.31
C PHE A 82 -0.82 2.61 1.72
N GLU A 83 0.18 2.45 2.57
CA GLU A 83 1.59 2.45 2.21
C GLU A 83 2.14 1.03 2.27
N GLN A 84 2.97 0.67 1.31
CA GLN A 84 3.63 -0.63 1.33
C GLN A 84 4.74 -0.63 2.38
N ILE A 85 4.79 -1.69 3.19
CA ILE A 85 5.82 -1.89 4.22
C ILE A 85 7.00 -2.73 3.69
N GLY A 86 6.92 -3.16 2.43
CA GLY A 86 7.96 -3.94 1.74
C GLY A 86 7.68 -3.99 0.24
N PRO A 87 8.64 -4.50 -0.56
CA PRO A 87 8.47 -4.59 -2.01
C PRO A 87 7.30 -5.51 -2.40
N PRO A 88 6.63 -5.26 -3.54
CA PRO A 88 5.64 -6.19 -4.08
C PRO A 88 6.20 -7.60 -4.27
N ILE A 89 5.43 -8.61 -3.90
CA ILE A 89 5.83 -10.02 -3.98
C ILE A 89 5.05 -10.69 -5.11
N ASP A 90 5.75 -11.33 -6.05
CA ASP A 90 5.12 -12.21 -7.05
C ASP A 90 4.68 -13.50 -6.39
N GLU A 91 3.37 -13.69 -6.27
CA GLU A 91 2.81 -14.82 -5.54
C GLU A 91 3.11 -16.15 -6.27
N GLY A 92 4.09 -16.86 -5.74
CA GLY A 92 4.55 -18.14 -6.26
C GLY A 92 5.37 -18.02 -7.55
N GLU A 93 5.89 -16.83 -7.88
CA GLU A 93 6.76 -16.55 -9.05
C GLU A 93 6.11 -16.88 -10.40
N LYS A 94 4.77 -16.94 -10.45
CA LYS A 94 4.01 -17.30 -11.66
C LYS A 94 3.60 -16.10 -12.51
N HIS A 95 3.96 -14.89 -12.09
CA HIS A 95 3.56 -13.65 -12.75
C HIS A 95 2.03 -13.53 -12.93
N ALA A 96 1.28 -14.08 -11.98
CA ALA A 96 -0.18 -14.09 -12.01
C ALA A 96 -0.76 -13.03 -11.08
N PHE A 97 -0.22 -12.92 -9.87
CA PHE A 97 -0.68 -12.00 -8.83
C PHE A 97 0.50 -11.33 -8.16
N LEU A 98 0.29 -10.09 -7.72
CA LEU A 98 1.19 -9.41 -6.81
C LEU A 98 0.51 -9.26 -5.46
N ARG A 99 1.26 -9.59 -4.42
CA ARG A 99 0.90 -9.31 -3.04
C ARG A 99 1.66 -8.09 -2.56
N LEU A 100 0.90 -7.15 -2.02
CA LEU A 100 1.39 -5.94 -1.38
C LEU A 100 1.07 -6.08 0.11
N GLU A 101 2.11 -6.07 0.95
CA GLU A 101 1.94 -5.93 2.39
C GLU A 101 1.97 -4.45 2.71
N CYS A 102 0.94 -3.97 3.38
CA CYS A 102 0.72 -2.55 3.57
C CYS A 102 0.30 -2.24 5.01
N ARG A 103 0.57 -1.02 5.43
CA ARG A 103 -0.08 -0.39 6.60
C ARG A 103 -1.05 0.66 6.12
N GLU A 104 -2.10 0.91 6.89
CA GLU A 104 -3.01 2.02 6.61
C GLU A 104 -2.40 3.33 7.10
N VAL A 105 -2.44 4.36 6.25
CA VAL A 105 -2.11 5.73 6.65
C VAL A 105 -3.32 6.29 7.38
N VAL A 106 -3.24 6.31 8.70
CA VAL A 106 -4.18 7.05 9.52
C VAL A 106 -3.75 8.51 9.46
N ALA A 107 -4.63 9.40 8.99
CA ALA A 107 -4.39 10.82 9.17
C ALA A 107 -4.41 11.08 10.68
N ASP A 108 -3.27 11.43 11.25
CA ASP A 108 -3.23 11.94 12.61
C ASP A 108 -4.09 13.21 12.60
N ALA A 109 -5.10 13.27 13.48
CA ALA A 109 -5.89 14.47 13.68
C ALA A 109 -5.02 15.49 14.44
N ALA A 110 -4.04 16.08 13.75
CA ALA A 110 -3.16 17.10 14.27
C ALA A 110 -3.00 18.18 13.20
N ASP A 111 -3.92 19.15 13.24
CA ASP A 111 -3.68 20.58 13.11
C ASP A 111 -5.04 21.28 13.34
N ASP A 112 -5.35 21.58 14.62
CA ASP A 112 -6.26 22.66 15.04
C ASP A 112 -5.43 23.70 15.79
#